data_AF-A0A352NPN2-F1
#
_entry.id   AF-A0A352NPN2-F1
#
_cell.length_a   1.000
_cell.length_b   1.000
_cell.length_c   1.000
_cell.angle_alpha   90.00
_cell.angle_beta   90.00
_cell.angle_gamma   90.00
#
_symmetry.space_group_name_H-M   'P 1'
#
loop_
_entity.id
_entity.type
_entity.pdbx_description
1 polymer ?
#
loop_
_entity_poly.entity_id
_entity_poly.type
_entity_poly.pdbx_seq_one_letter_code
_entity_poly.pdbx_strand_id
1 'polypeptide(L)'
;MTQRSGKIVKCDQEGNITATFGADLLLEGATSIPNILLKIYASIGISDYQMLLLIQLIRLHVEEKELFPSPEKLAECMESDPARIRRELAGLLEKDIISVSRFYNGTRNLIVEGYDFEPLFLRVSDIWAGLRAKEIEESEKLIKSSAGLGDSRLDGHTVDLISLFENEFGRLLSPIEVEQINQWASEMEPVLVVEALKRAVLGGKHNFKYINTILIEWKKNNIRTLEEISRYEQDFQKRRSRQKSTNTGTSPGGADNNNDARKKAFIRTLYI
;
A
#
# COMPACT_ATOMS: atom_id res chain seq x y z
N MET A 1 29.01 -11.14 -24.27
CA MET A 1 29.80 -9.97 -23.79
C MET A 1 29.14 -9.47 -22.53
N THR A 2 29.59 -9.97 -21.39
CA THR A 2 29.10 -9.63 -20.05
C THR A 2 29.49 -8.18 -19.75
N GLN A 3 28.52 -7.28 -19.64
CA GLN A 3 28.78 -5.93 -19.13
C GLN A 3 29.16 -6.08 -17.66
N ARG A 4 30.47 -6.08 -17.36
CA ARG A 4 30.95 -5.83 -16.01
C ARG A 4 30.49 -4.43 -15.64
N SER A 5 29.52 -4.34 -14.73
CA SER A 5 29.20 -3.10 -14.03
C SER A 5 30.51 -2.52 -13.51
N GLY A 6 30.83 -1.29 -13.94
CA GLY A 6 32.09 -0.65 -13.58
C GLY A 6 32.13 -0.43 -12.08
N LYS A 7 33.10 -1.04 -11.38
CA LYS A 7 33.29 -0.80 -9.95
C LYS A 7 33.64 0.67 -9.72
N ILE A 8 32.71 1.43 -9.16
CA ILE A 8 32.94 2.79 -8.68
C ILE A 8 33.51 2.62 -7.27
N VAL A 9 34.83 2.75 -7.12
CA VAL A 9 35.52 2.65 -5.83
C VAL A 9 35.84 4.05 -5.34
N LYS A 10 35.51 4.35 -4.09
CA LYS A 10 35.88 5.61 -3.44
C LYS A 10 37.40 5.64 -3.22
N CYS A 11 38.09 6.58 -3.85
CA CYS A 11 39.57 6.62 -3.87
C CYS A 11 40.21 6.95 -2.52
N ASP A 12 39.46 7.58 -1.60
CA ASP A 12 40.00 8.13 -0.36
C ASP A 12 39.33 7.44 0.85
N GLN A 13 39.88 6.33 1.33
CA GLN A 13 39.50 5.77 2.63
C GLN A 13 40.70 5.22 3.40
N GLU A 14 41.05 5.92 4.48
CA GLU A 14 41.88 5.38 5.55
C GLU A 14 41.11 4.27 6.29
N GLY A 15 41.48 3.01 6.03
CA GLY A 15 41.59 1.95 7.03
C GLY A 15 40.35 1.41 7.78
N ASN A 16 39.11 1.84 7.52
CA ASN A 16 37.93 1.26 8.20
C ASN A 16 37.11 0.35 7.28
N ILE A 17 37.56 -0.90 7.16
CA ILE A 17 36.91 -1.96 6.36
C ILE A 17 35.41 -2.11 6.69
N THR A 18 35.02 -1.93 7.95
CA THR A 18 33.62 -2.02 8.39
C THR A 18 32.78 -0.89 7.81
N ALA A 19 33.32 0.33 7.75
CA ALA A 19 32.64 1.48 7.16
C ALA A 19 32.53 1.34 5.63
N THR A 20 33.56 0.78 4.97
CA THR A 20 33.53 0.45 3.54
C THR A 20 32.49 -0.63 3.25
N PHE A 21 32.46 -1.71 4.03
CA PHE A 21 31.46 -2.77 3.90
C PHE A 21 30.04 -2.26 4.06
N GLY A 22 29.77 -1.41 5.07
CA GLY A 22 28.44 -0.85 5.28
C GLY A 22 27.97 0.03 4.12
N ALA A 23 28.89 0.78 3.50
CA ALA A 23 28.60 1.57 2.31
C ALA A 23 28.34 0.68 1.09
N ASP A 24 29.19 -0.31 0.85
CA ASP A 24 29.04 -1.25 -0.27
C ASP A 24 27.75 -2.08 -0.13
N LEU A 25 27.43 -2.57 1.07
CA LEU A 25 26.20 -3.33 1.33
C LEU A 25 24.94 -2.53 0.97
N LEU A 26 24.95 -1.22 1.23
CA LEU A 26 23.84 -0.35 0.86
C LEU A 26 23.79 -0.10 -0.67
N LEU A 27 24.96 0.03 -1.30
CA LEU A 27 25.09 0.29 -2.75
C LEU A 27 24.78 -0.93 -3.63
N GLU A 28 25.04 -2.15 -3.14
CA GLU A 28 24.70 -3.41 -3.82
C GLU A 28 23.18 -3.69 -3.83
N GLY A 29 22.39 -2.90 -3.10
CA GLY A 29 20.94 -2.95 -3.13
C GLY A 29 20.32 -4.08 -2.31
N ALA A 30 18.99 -4.22 -2.42
CA ALA A 30 18.23 -5.26 -1.73
C ALA A 30 16.98 -5.64 -2.51
N THR A 31 16.71 -6.93 -2.63
CA THR A 31 15.49 -7.45 -3.27
C THR A 31 14.41 -7.69 -2.23
N SER A 32 13.32 -6.89 -2.28
CA SER A 32 12.17 -7.05 -1.38
C SER A 32 11.11 -7.93 -2.02
N ILE A 33 10.56 -8.87 -1.25
CA ILE A 33 9.50 -9.78 -1.68
C ILE A 33 8.24 -9.54 -0.84
N PRO A 34 7.06 -9.36 -1.46
CA PRO A 34 5.82 -9.20 -0.71
C PRO A 34 5.54 -10.39 0.22
N ASN A 35 5.30 -10.12 1.50
CA ASN A 35 5.03 -11.18 2.48
C ASN A 35 3.79 -12.01 2.13
N ILE A 36 2.80 -11.42 1.47
CA ILE A 36 1.63 -12.16 1.01
C ILE A 36 2.01 -13.26 0.02
N LEU A 37 2.91 -12.96 -0.93
CA LEU A 37 3.42 -13.94 -1.88
C LEU A 37 4.14 -15.08 -1.14
N LEU A 38 5.01 -14.75 -0.18
CA LEU A 38 5.70 -15.75 0.65
C LEU A 38 4.74 -16.64 1.46
N LYS A 39 3.59 -16.11 1.87
CA LYS A 39 2.58 -16.89 2.60
C LYS A 39 1.78 -17.84 1.70
N ILE A 40 1.59 -17.49 0.42
CA ILE A 40 0.63 -18.19 -0.45
C ILE A 40 1.24 -18.88 -1.67
N TYR A 41 2.54 -18.70 -1.97
CA TYR A 41 3.12 -19.22 -3.22
C TYR A 41 2.87 -20.73 -3.41
N ALA A 42 2.97 -21.50 -2.32
CA ALA A 42 2.70 -22.94 -2.35
C ALA A 42 1.23 -23.27 -2.70
N SER A 43 0.25 -22.47 -2.22
CA SER A 43 -1.17 -22.70 -2.51
C SER A 43 -1.56 -22.30 -3.94
N ILE A 44 -0.77 -21.44 -4.59
CA ILE A 44 -0.91 -21.12 -6.04
C ILE A 44 -0.07 -22.02 -6.94
N GLY A 45 0.46 -23.11 -6.39
CA GLY A 45 1.17 -24.14 -7.15
C GLY A 45 2.60 -23.78 -7.52
N ILE A 46 3.20 -22.78 -6.87
CA ILE A 46 4.63 -22.47 -7.01
C ILE A 46 5.41 -23.33 -6.01
N SER A 47 6.45 -24.04 -6.45
CA SER A 47 7.35 -24.79 -5.56
C SER A 47 8.40 -23.88 -4.92
N ASP A 48 9.04 -24.31 -3.83
CA ASP A 48 10.11 -23.54 -3.17
C ASP A 48 11.25 -23.19 -4.14
N TYR A 49 11.57 -24.13 -5.04
CA TYR A 49 12.56 -23.91 -6.09
C TYR A 49 12.09 -22.85 -7.10
N GLN A 50 10.83 -22.93 -7.54
CA GLN A 50 10.23 -21.93 -8.43
C GLN A 50 10.14 -20.56 -7.77
N MET A 51 9.89 -20.51 -6.45
CA MET A 51 9.87 -19.27 -5.68
C MET A 51 11.26 -18.63 -5.63
N LEU A 52 12.31 -19.40 -5.36
CA LEU A 52 13.68 -18.89 -5.42
C LEU A 52 14.06 -18.42 -6.84
N LEU A 53 13.62 -19.14 -7.87
CA LEU A 53 13.79 -18.73 -9.26
C LEU A 53 13.09 -17.38 -9.54
N LEU A 54 11.86 -17.18 -9.07
CA LEU A 54 11.15 -15.89 -9.18
C LEU A 54 11.90 -14.76 -8.46
N ILE A 55 12.46 -15.02 -7.27
CA ILE A 55 13.27 -14.02 -6.54
C ILE A 55 14.48 -13.61 -7.38
N GLN A 56 15.19 -14.56 -7.98
CA GLN A 56 16.34 -14.25 -8.85
C GLN A 56 15.93 -13.50 -10.11
N LEU A 57 14.80 -13.88 -10.74
CA LEU A 57 14.26 -13.15 -11.89
C LEU A 57 13.92 -11.70 -11.51
N ILE A 58 13.26 -11.47 -10.37
CA ILE A 58 12.94 -10.12 -9.87
C ILE A 58 14.21 -9.33 -9.58
N ARG A 59 15.20 -9.93 -8.89
CA ARG A 59 16.50 -9.30 -8.61
C ARG A 59 17.17 -8.84 -9.91
N LEU A 60 17.31 -9.72 -10.90
CA LEU A 60 17.96 -9.42 -12.19
C LEU A 60 17.20 -8.35 -12.98
N HIS A 61 15.87 -8.38 -12.93
CA HIS A 61 15.02 -7.38 -13.57
C HIS A 61 15.19 -6.00 -12.93
N VAL A 62 15.25 -5.92 -11.59
CA VAL A 62 15.31 -4.66 -10.86
C VAL A 62 16.73 -4.07 -10.86
N GLU A 63 17.72 -4.85 -10.44
CA GLU A 63 19.10 -4.39 -10.23
C GLU A 63 19.88 -4.30 -11.54
N GLU A 64 19.83 -5.34 -12.37
CA GLU A 64 20.69 -5.46 -13.56
C GLU A 64 19.97 -5.02 -14.85
N LYS A 65 18.67 -4.69 -14.77
CA LYS A 65 17.80 -4.39 -15.93
C LYS A 65 17.79 -5.51 -16.98
N GLU A 66 18.07 -6.73 -16.54
CA GLU A 66 18.07 -7.91 -17.39
C GLU A 66 16.67 -8.52 -17.38
N LEU A 67 15.88 -8.19 -18.40
CA LEU A 67 14.47 -8.56 -18.49
C LEU A 67 14.27 -10.02 -18.92
N PHE A 68 15.25 -10.60 -19.62
CA PHE A 68 15.16 -11.95 -20.20
C PHE A 68 16.46 -12.75 -19.99
N PRO A 69 16.82 -13.04 -18.72
CA PRO A 69 18.03 -13.79 -18.41
C PRO A 69 17.99 -15.19 -19.02
N SER A 70 19.13 -15.64 -19.54
CA SER A 70 19.23 -17.00 -20.10
C SER A 70 19.18 -18.06 -19.00
N PRO A 71 18.73 -19.30 -19.32
CA PRO A 71 18.76 -20.41 -18.37
C PRO A 71 20.15 -20.68 -17.79
N GLU A 72 21.21 -20.41 -18.55
CA GLU A 72 22.60 -20.58 -18.13
C GLU A 72 22.99 -19.57 -17.04
N LYS A 73 22.57 -18.30 -17.17
CA LYS A 73 22.80 -17.28 -16.14
C LYS A 73 22.06 -17.59 -14.84
N LEU A 74 20.81 -18.03 -14.96
CA LEU A 74 19.99 -18.42 -13.80
C LEU A 74 20.53 -19.69 -13.12
N ALA A 75 21.02 -20.65 -13.90
CA ALA A 75 21.69 -21.84 -13.42
C ALA A 75 22.96 -21.51 -12.60
N GLU A 76 23.75 -20.53 -13.05
CA GLU A 76 24.91 -20.03 -12.29
C GLU A 76 24.49 -19.40 -10.96
N CYS A 77 23.42 -18.58 -10.95
CA CYS A 77 22.91 -17.94 -9.73
C CYS A 77 22.33 -18.92 -8.71
N MET A 78 21.82 -20.08 -9.15
CA MET A 78 21.12 -21.04 -8.32
C MET A 78 21.89 -22.36 -8.12
N GLU A 79 23.16 -22.41 -8.54
CA GLU A 79 24.01 -23.62 -8.54
C GLU A 79 23.27 -24.85 -9.09
N SER A 80 22.61 -24.68 -10.23
CA SER A 80 21.69 -25.67 -10.79
C SER A 80 22.02 -26.02 -12.23
N ASP A 81 21.45 -27.12 -12.73
CA ASP A 81 21.53 -27.50 -14.14
C ASP A 81 20.62 -26.60 -15.02
N PRO A 82 21.11 -26.06 -16.15
CA PRO A 82 20.31 -25.28 -17.09
C PRO A 82 19.07 -26.01 -17.62
N ALA A 83 19.11 -27.34 -17.78
CA ALA A 83 17.93 -28.07 -18.24
C ALA A 83 16.83 -28.12 -17.16
N ARG A 84 17.20 -28.16 -15.87
CA ARG A 84 16.26 -27.96 -14.77
C ARG A 84 15.63 -26.57 -14.82
N ILE A 85 16.43 -25.51 -14.94
CA ILE A 85 15.91 -24.13 -15.02
C ILE A 85 14.90 -23.99 -16.17
N ARG A 86 15.20 -24.53 -17.35
CA ARG A 86 14.27 -24.53 -18.49
C ARG A 86 12.93 -25.20 -18.17
N ARG A 87 12.95 -26.36 -17.51
CA ARG A 87 11.72 -27.06 -17.09
C ARG A 87 10.91 -26.21 -16.10
N GLU A 88 11.57 -25.59 -15.15
CA GLU A 88 10.91 -24.79 -14.11
C GLU A 88 10.34 -23.47 -14.67
N LEU A 89 11.05 -22.82 -15.59
CA LEU A 89 10.53 -21.67 -16.34
C LEU A 89 9.32 -22.06 -17.20
N ALA A 90 9.39 -23.19 -17.91
CA ALA A 90 8.26 -23.70 -18.68
C ALA A 90 7.04 -23.98 -17.78
N GLY A 91 7.26 -24.56 -16.60
CA GLY A 91 6.19 -24.79 -15.63
C GLY A 91 5.60 -23.50 -15.05
N LEU A 92 6.40 -22.45 -14.87
CA LEU A 92 5.88 -21.13 -14.45
C LEU A 92 5.07 -20.45 -15.54
N LEU A 93 5.47 -20.58 -16.81
CA LEU A 93 4.75 -20.08 -17.97
C LEU A 93 3.42 -20.84 -18.17
N GLU A 94 3.44 -22.17 -18.12
CA GLU A 94 2.24 -23.01 -18.27
C GLU A 94 1.21 -22.75 -17.17
N LYS A 95 1.67 -22.44 -15.95
CA LYS A 95 0.80 -22.10 -14.83
C LYS A 95 0.30 -20.65 -14.87
N ASP A 96 0.61 -19.86 -15.89
CA ASP A 96 0.33 -18.41 -15.94
C ASP A 96 0.82 -17.67 -14.67
N ILE A 97 1.96 -18.09 -14.13
CA ILE A 97 2.63 -17.36 -13.04
C ILE A 97 3.49 -16.25 -13.62
N ILE A 98 4.17 -16.53 -14.72
CA ILE A 98 4.89 -15.52 -15.52
C ILE A 98 4.44 -15.63 -16.97
N SER A 99 4.64 -14.56 -17.73
CA SER A 99 4.46 -14.55 -19.18
C SER A 99 5.69 -13.98 -19.88
N VAL A 100 5.72 -14.04 -21.21
CA VAL A 100 6.74 -13.34 -22.02
C VAL A 100 6.05 -12.15 -22.69
N SER A 101 6.50 -10.95 -22.31
CA SER A 101 5.95 -9.69 -22.81
C SER A 101 7.03 -8.87 -23.52
N ARG A 102 6.59 -7.86 -24.27
CA ARG A 102 7.47 -6.91 -24.98
C ARG A 102 7.58 -5.60 -24.21
N PHE A 103 8.80 -5.21 -23.88
CA PHE A 103 9.14 -4.00 -23.14
C PHE A 103 9.85 -3.01 -24.05
N TYR A 104 9.43 -1.75 -24.00
CA TYR A 104 10.14 -0.67 -24.68
C TYR A 104 11.32 -0.18 -23.84
N ASN A 105 12.53 -0.32 -24.37
CA ASN A 105 13.75 0.20 -23.74
C ASN A 105 14.04 1.61 -24.28
N GLY A 106 13.70 2.64 -23.50
CA GLY A 106 13.89 4.03 -23.90
C GLY A 106 15.35 4.45 -24.10
N THR A 107 16.30 3.81 -23.41
CA THR A 107 17.74 4.11 -23.56
C THR A 107 18.29 3.60 -24.89
N ARG A 108 17.84 2.41 -25.32
CA ARG A 108 18.28 1.77 -26.58
C ARG A 108 17.33 2.02 -27.75
N ASN A 109 16.20 2.68 -27.50
CA ASN A 109 15.13 2.95 -28.45
C ASN A 109 14.69 1.70 -29.23
N LEU A 110 14.50 0.59 -28.53
CA LEU A 110 14.13 -0.70 -29.13
C LEU A 110 13.15 -1.45 -28.24
N ILE A 111 12.43 -2.39 -28.83
CA ILE A 111 11.54 -3.31 -28.13
C ILE A 111 12.34 -4.58 -27.83
N VAL A 112 12.36 -5.00 -26.57
CA VAL A 112 12.93 -6.28 -26.13
C VAL A 112 11.83 -7.18 -25.57
N GLU A 113 12.06 -8.48 -25.62
CA GLU A 113 11.24 -9.44 -24.87
C GLU A 113 11.79 -9.57 -23.44
N GLY A 114 10.91 -9.96 -22.52
CA GLY A 114 11.22 -10.14 -21.11
C GLY A 114 10.19 -10.99 -20.40
N TYR A 115 10.58 -11.56 -19.26
CA TYR A 115 9.63 -12.19 -18.36
C TYR A 115 8.81 -11.12 -17.66
N ASP A 116 7.51 -11.35 -17.62
CA ASP A 116 6.51 -10.47 -17.05
C ASP A 116 5.83 -11.16 -15.86
N PHE A 117 5.69 -10.40 -14.79
CA PHE A 117 5.15 -10.86 -13.50
C PHE A 117 3.73 -10.35 -13.27
N GLU A 118 3.14 -9.60 -14.20
CA GLU A 118 1.74 -9.17 -14.12
C GLU A 118 0.79 -10.35 -13.80
N PRO A 119 0.90 -11.54 -14.46
CA PRO A 119 0.03 -12.67 -14.14
C PRO A 119 0.14 -13.16 -12.68
N LEU A 120 1.35 -13.19 -12.12
CA LEU A 120 1.58 -13.51 -10.71
C LEU A 120 0.83 -12.53 -9.80
N PHE A 121 0.96 -11.23 -10.05
CA PHE A 121 0.36 -10.22 -9.18
C PHE A 121 -1.17 -10.19 -9.28
N LEU A 122 -1.74 -10.45 -10.46
CA LEU A 122 -3.18 -10.64 -10.61
C LEU A 122 -3.67 -11.82 -9.76
N ARG A 123 -2.99 -12.97 -9.84
CA ARG A 123 -3.33 -14.15 -9.00
C ARG A 123 -3.22 -13.87 -7.51
N VAL A 124 -2.16 -13.18 -7.07
CA VAL A 124 -1.98 -12.80 -5.67
C VAL A 124 -3.08 -11.85 -5.21
N SER A 125 -3.48 -10.89 -6.07
CA SER A 125 -4.57 -9.96 -5.81
C SER A 125 -5.91 -10.67 -5.62
N ASP A 126 -6.23 -11.64 -6.47
CA ASP A 126 -7.48 -12.41 -6.38
C ASP A 126 -7.58 -13.18 -5.05
N ILE A 127 -6.47 -13.80 -4.62
CA ILE A 127 -6.43 -14.52 -3.34
C ILE A 127 -6.50 -13.55 -2.18
N TRP A 128 -5.80 -12.42 -2.25
CA TRP A 128 -5.89 -11.39 -1.23
C TRP A 128 -7.33 -10.88 -1.07
N ALA A 129 -8.01 -10.61 -2.18
CA ALA A 129 -9.41 -10.19 -2.17
C ALA A 129 -10.31 -11.26 -1.54
N GLY A 130 -10.10 -12.54 -1.87
CA GLY A 130 -10.83 -13.66 -1.27
C GLY A 130 -10.59 -13.83 0.23
N LEU A 131 -9.34 -13.71 0.69
CA LEU A 131 -8.99 -13.73 2.12
C LEU A 131 -9.64 -12.55 2.85
N ARG A 132 -9.56 -11.36 2.26
CA ARG A 132 -10.14 -10.15 2.84
C ARG A 132 -11.66 -10.23 2.94
N ALA A 133 -12.32 -10.78 1.94
CA ALA A 133 -13.77 -10.99 1.96
C ALA A 133 -14.19 -11.94 3.11
N LYS A 134 -13.43 -13.03 3.33
CA LYS A 134 -13.69 -13.95 4.45
C LYS A 134 -13.48 -13.29 5.81
N GLU A 135 -12.39 -12.53 5.97
CA GLU A 135 -12.14 -11.77 7.20
C GLU A 135 -13.26 -10.77 7.49
N ILE A 136 -13.76 -10.07 6.46
CA ILE A 136 -14.90 -9.17 6.60
C ILE A 136 -16.15 -9.94 7.01
N GLU A 137 -16.47 -11.05 6.35
CA GLU A 137 -17.65 -11.86 6.68
C GLU A 137 -17.58 -12.44 8.11
N GLU A 138 -16.42 -12.95 8.52
CA GLU A 138 -16.19 -13.44 9.88
C GLU A 138 -16.30 -12.31 10.91
N SER A 139 -15.73 -11.13 10.62
CA SER A 139 -15.86 -9.96 11.47
C SER A 139 -17.32 -9.52 11.63
N GLU A 140 -18.10 -9.53 10.55
CA GLU A 140 -19.53 -9.24 10.59
C GLU A 140 -20.31 -10.28 11.39
N LYS A 141 -19.95 -11.57 11.27
CA LYS A 141 -20.57 -12.64 12.06
C LYS A 141 -20.28 -12.45 13.55
N LEU A 142 -19.05 -12.13 13.92
CA LEU A 142 -18.66 -11.83 15.32
C LEU A 142 -19.39 -10.59 15.86
N ILE A 143 -19.55 -9.53 15.06
CA ILE A 143 -20.32 -8.34 15.46
C ILE A 143 -21.81 -8.69 15.64
N LYS A 144 -22.38 -9.55 14.78
CA LYS A 144 -23.78 -9.98 14.89
C LYS A 144 -24.00 -10.94 16.07
N SER A 145 -23.03 -11.77 16.42
CA SER A 145 -23.13 -12.69 17.57
C SER A 145 -22.80 -12.03 18.91
N SER A 146 -21.95 -10.99 18.95
CA SER A 146 -21.77 -10.15 20.15
C SER A 146 -23.00 -9.27 20.43
N ALA A 147 -23.74 -8.86 19.39
CA ALA A 147 -25.04 -8.20 19.54
C ALA A 147 -26.15 -9.15 20.07
N GLY A 148 -25.94 -10.47 20.08
CA GLY A 148 -26.90 -11.49 20.53
C GLY A 148 -26.70 -12.00 21.97
N LEU A 149 -25.64 -11.58 22.67
CA LEU A 149 -25.29 -12.05 24.03
C LEU A 149 -25.25 -10.93 25.08
N GLY A 150 -25.84 -9.76 24.78
CA GLY A 150 -25.82 -8.58 25.63
C GLY A 150 -27.09 -8.31 26.47
N ASP A 151 -27.98 -9.30 26.68
CA ASP A 151 -29.14 -9.15 27.58
C ASP A 151 -28.86 -9.72 28.98
N SER A 152 -27.78 -9.28 29.61
CA SER A 152 -27.57 -9.48 31.05
C SER A 152 -26.57 -8.47 31.60
N ARG A 153 -27.12 -7.35 32.07
CA ARG A 153 -26.55 -6.43 33.06
C ARG A 153 -25.24 -5.74 32.65
N LEU A 154 -25.35 -4.49 32.20
CA LEU A 154 -24.65 -3.31 32.72
C LEU A 154 -25.25 -2.08 32.02
N ASP A 155 -25.33 -0.97 32.75
CA ASP A 155 -26.22 0.17 32.52
C ASP A 155 -26.21 0.75 31.10
N GLY A 156 -27.41 1.12 30.64
CA GLY A 156 -27.65 1.67 29.32
C GLY A 156 -26.99 3.02 29.08
N HIS A 157 -26.69 3.25 27.78
CA HIS A 157 -26.37 4.49 27.08
C HIS A 157 -24.92 4.86 26.77
N THR A 158 -23.91 4.12 27.19
CA THR A 158 -22.59 4.22 26.56
C THR A 158 -22.53 3.25 25.39
N VAL A 159 -22.73 3.76 24.17
CA VAL A 159 -22.15 3.13 22.97
C VAL A 159 -20.74 2.68 23.34
N ASP A 160 -20.34 1.46 23.03
CA ASP A 160 -19.02 0.93 23.35
C ASP A 160 -17.94 1.63 22.50
N LEU A 161 -17.72 2.91 22.79
CA LEU A 161 -16.79 3.81 22.12
C LEU A 161 -15.36 3.28 22.29
N ILE A 162 -15.09 2.60 23.39
CA ILE A 162 -13.77 2.03 23.67
C ILE A 162 -13.47 0.95 22.63
N SER A 163 -14.34 -0.05 22.49
CA SER A 163 -14.15 -1.11 21.48
C SER A 163 -14.12 -0.56 20.05
N LEU A 164 -14.92 0.47 19.76
CA LEU A 164 -14.94 1.10 18.44
C LEU A 164 -13.59 1.78 18.13
N PHE A 165 -13.01 2.50 19.09
CA PHE A 165 -11.70 3.12 18.91
C PHE A 165 -10.58 2.08 18.83
N GLU A 166 -10.63 1.01 19.62
CA GLU A 166 -9.63 -0.07 19.55
C GLU A 166 -9.61 -0.75 18.18
N ASN A 167 -10.80 -1.01 17.62
CA ASN A 167 -10.95 -1.62 16.30
C ASN A 167 -10.41 -0.70 15.18
N GLU A 168 -10.74 0.58 15.19
CA GLU A 168 -10.29 1.54 14.16
C GLU A 168 -8.80 1.87 14.28
N PHE A 169 -8.24 1.85 15.49
CA PHE A 169 -6.80 2.10 15.71
C PHE A 169 -5.94 0.84 15.53
N GLY A 170 -6.54 -0.35 15.51
CA GLY A 170 -5.84 -1.63 15.40
C GLY A 170 -4.92 -1.92 16.58
N ARG A 171 -5.20 -1.33 17.75
CA ARG A 171 -4.46 -1.53 19.00
C ARG A 171 -5.34 -1.29 20.22
N LEU A 172 -4.93 -1.86 21.35
CA LEU A 172 -5.51 -1.54 22.64
C LEU A 172 -5.26 -0.09 23.02
N LEU A 173 -6.22 0.51 23.72
CA LEU A 173 -6.10 1.87 24.23
C LEU A 173 -5.34 1.90 25.56
N SER A 174 -4.57 2.96 25.75
CA SER A 174 -3.98 3.29 27.05
C SER A 174 -5.08 3.72 28.04
N PRO A 175 -4.92 3.51 29.36
CA PRO A 175 -5.84 4.04 30.36
C PRO A 175 -6.15 5.53 30.22
N ILE A 176 -5.16 6.33 29.80
CA ILE A 176 -5.30 7.77 29.55
C ILE A 176 -6.21 8.05 28.34
N GLU A 177 -6.14 7.22 27.31
CA GLU A 177 -6.96 7.34 26.10
C GLU A 177 -8.40 6.94 26.37
N VAL A 178 -8.61 5.90 27.18
CA VAL A 178 -9.94 5.49 27.67
C VAL A 178 -10.59 6.61 28.47
N GLU A 179 -9.85 7.23 29.38
CA GLU A 179 -10.35 8.37 30.16
C GLU A 179 -10.72 9.57 29.28
N GLN A 180 -9.95 9.82 28.22
CA GLN A 180 -10.25 10.86 27.24
C GLN A 180 -11.54 10.58 26.45
N ILE A 181 -11.80 9.32 26.07
CA ILE A 181 -13.05 8.92 25.42
C ILE A 181 -14.24 9.11 26.37
N ASN A 182 -14.09 8.68 27.62
CA ASN A 182 -15.11 8.85 28.65
C ASN A 182 -15.43 10.34 28.89
N GLN A 183 -14.40 11.20 28.87
CA GLN A 183 -14.59 12.64 28.95
C GLN A 183 -15.42 13.17 27.77
N TRP A 184 -15.07 12.81 26.53
CA TRP A 184 -15.85 13.25 25.36
C TRP A 184 -17.30 12.77 25.38
N ALA A 185 -17.51 11.52 25.80
CA ALA A 185 -18.84 10.92 25.95
C ALA A 185 -19.68 11.57 27.06
N SER A 186 -19.03 12.17 28.07
CA SER A 186 -19.70 12.93 29.13
C SER A 186 -20.10 14.35 28.69
N GLU A 187 -19.33 14.94 27.76
CA GLU A 187 -19.52 16.33 27.33
C GLU A 187 -20.43 16.47 26.10
N MET A 188 -20.51 15.43 25.26
CA MET A 188 -21.22 15.46 23.98
C MET A 188 -21.91 14.12 23.70
N GLU A 189 -22.90 14.12 22.79
CA GLU A 189 -23.56 12.88 22.41
C GLU A 189 -22.56 11.88 21.81
N PRO A 190 -22.58 10.59 22.23
CA PRO A 190 -21.65 9.57 21.73
C PRO A 190 -21.60 9.45 20.20
N VAL A 191 -22.73 9.72 19.54
CA VAL A 191 -22.86 9.72 18.08
C VAL A 191 -21.92 10.73 17.42
N LEU A 192 -21.68 11.89 18.04
CA LEU A 192 -20.74 12.90 17.57
C LEU A 192 -19.29 12.41 17.72
N VAL A 193 -18.98 11.70 18.81
CA VAL A 193 -17.65 11.13 19.05
C VAL A 193 -17.31 10.08 17.99
N VAL A 194 -18.27 9.21 17.64
CA VAL A 194 -18.14 8.24 16.54
C VAL A 194 -17.90 8.92 15.19
N GLU A 195 -18.62 10.00 14.91
CA GLU A 195 -18.50 10.70 13.63
C GLU A 195 -17.15 11.43 13.50
N ALA A 196 -16.62 11.97 14.60
CA ALA A 196 -15.26 12.53 14.62
C ALA A 196 -14.20 11.45 14.41
N LEU A 197 -14.37 10.27 14.98
CA LEU A 197 -13.49 9.11 14.75
C LEU A 197 -13.46 8.73 13.27
N LYS A 198 -14.63 8.52 12.65
CA LYS A 198 -14.74 8.17 11.22
C LYS A 198 -14.00 9.17 10.33
N ARG A 199 -14.12 10.46 10.62
CA ARG A 199 -13.44 11.54 9.88
C ARG A 199 -11.92 11.49 10.03
N ALA A 200 -11.45 11.19 11.24
CA ALA A 200 -10.03 11.04 11.51
C ALA A 200 -9.44 9.84 10.74
N VAL A 201 -10.15 8.71 10.72
CA VAL A 201 -9.79 7.50 9.97
C VAL A 201 -9.78 7.74 8.46
N LEU A 202 -10.86 8.31 7.90
CA LEU A 202 -10.96 8.64 6.46
C LEU A 202 -9.88 9.64 6.01
N GLY A 203 -9.46 10.53 6.91
CA GLY A 203 -8.35 11.46 6.67
C GLY A 203 -6.96 10.85 6.85
N GLY A 204 -6.85 9.56 7.19
CA GLY A 204 -5.59 8.86 7.48
C GLY A 204 -4.90 9.32 8.78
N LYS A 205 -5.62 10.02 9.67
CA LYS A 205 -5.08 10.65 10.88
C LYS A 205 -5.64 10.01 12.14
N HIS A 206 -5.14 8.82 12.48
CA HIS A 206 -5.46 8.07 13.69
C HIS A 206 -4.79 8.68 14.93
N ASN A 207 -5.18 9.90 15.31
CA ASN A 207 -4.57 10.65 16.41
C ASN A 207 -5.66 11.29 17.28
N PHE A 208 -5.67 10.97 18.58
CA PHE A 208 -6.58 11.54 19.57
C PHE A 208 -6.56 13.07 19.60
N LYS A 209 -5.40 13.70 19.37
CA LYS A 209 -5.28 15.17 19.26
C LYS A 209 -6.09 15.72 18.08
N TYR A 210 -6.13 15.00 16.97
CA TYR A 210 -6.89 15.39 15.79
C TYR A 210 -8.39 15.25 16.03
N ILE A 211 -8.81 14.11 16.60
CA ILE A 211 -10.20 13.87 17.01
C ILE A 211 -10.67 14.95 17.99
N ASN A 212 -9.86 15.26 19.01
CA ASN A 212 -10.15 16.33 19.97
C ASN A 212 -10.35 17.70 19.28
N THR A 213 -9.55 17.99 18.25
CA THR A 213 -9.64 19.26 17.52
C THR A 213 -11.00 19.38 16.80
N ILE A 214 -11.44 18.29 16.17
CA ILE A 214 -12.76 18.21 15.52
C ILE A 214 -13.88 18.41 16.54
N LEU A 215 -13.81 17.70 17.68
CA LEU A 215 -14.84 17.78 18.73
C LEU A 215 -14.90 19.18 19.36
N ILE A 216 -13.76 19.82 19.61
CA ILE A 216 -13.69 21.21 20.11
C ILE A 216 -14.29 22.18 19.10
N GLU A 217 -14.01 22.00 17.81
CA GLU A 217 -14.55 22.85 16.76
C GLU A 217 -16.08 22.73 16.67
N TRP A 218 -16.62 21.52 16.78
CA TRP A 218 -18.08 21.32 16.83
C TRP A 218 -18.72 21.91 18.08
N LYS A 219 -18.09 21.73 19.24
CA LYS A 219 -18.51 22.34 20.50
C LYS A 219 -18.55 23.87 20.41
N LYS A 220 -17.54 24.49 19.80
CA LYS A 220 -17.48 25.95 19.56
C LYS A 220 -18.57 26.46 18.63
N ASN A 221 -18.97 25.66 17.65
CA ASN A 221 -20.04 26.00 16.70
C ASN A 221 -21.42 25.53 17.18
N ASN A 222 -21.53 25.06 18.43
CA ASN A 222 -22.76 24.58 19.07
C ASN A 222 -23.50 23.50 18.25
N ILE A 223 -22.73 22.64 17.59
CA ILE A 223 -23.23 21.53 16.77
C ILE A 223 -23.57 20.37 17.70
N ARG A 224 -24.81 19.91 17.66
CA ARG A 224 -25.32 18.84 18.54
C ARG A 224 -25.92 17.67 17.79
N THR A 225 -26.21 17.81 16.50
CA THR A 225 -26.83 16.75 15.69
C THR A 225 -26.01 16.38 14.44
N LEU A 226 -26.22 15.17 13.93
CA LEU A 226 -25.60 14.70 12.67
C LEU A 226 -25.98 15.57 11.45
N GLU A 227 -27.18 16.13 11.45
CA GLU A 227 -27.64 17.02 10.38
C GLU A 227 -26.89 18.35 10.40
N GLU A 228 -26.63 18.91 11.58
CA GLU A 228 -25.86 20.14 11.76
C GLU A 228 -24.38 19.93 11.37
N ILE A 229 -23.79 18.78 11.71
CA ILE A 229 -22.46 18.38 11.24
C ILE A 229 -22.38 18.44 9.70
N SER A 230 -23.38 17.87 9.02
CA SER A 230 -23.43 17.80 7.56
C SER A 230 -23.54 19.19 6.94
N ARG A 231 -24.35 20.08 7.52
CA ARG A 231 -24.49 21.48 7.07
C ARG A 231 -23.21 22.28 7.29
N TYR A 232 -22.58 22.13 8.46
CA TYR A 232 -21.32 22.77 8.79
C TYR A 232 -20.21 22.40 7.80
N GLU A 233 -20.13 21.13 7.41
CA GLU A 233 -19.15 20.64 6.45
C GLU A 233 -19.35 21.23 5.05
N GLN A 234 -20.60 21.30 4.57
CA GLN A 234 -20.91 21.88 3.28
C GLN A 234 -20.50 23.37 3.22
N ASP A 235 -20.69 24.10 4.31
CA ASP A 235 -20.32 25.50 4.40
C ASP A 235 -18.80 25.69 4.53
N PHE A 236 -18.11 24.81 5.25
CA PHE A 236 -16.65 24.78 5.33
C PHE A 236 -16.02 24.53 3.95
N GLN A 237 -16.53 23.56 3.20
CA GLN A 237 -16.04 23.24 1.86
C GLN A 237 -16.30 24.37 0.85
N LYS A 238 -17.46 25.04 0.94
CA LYS A 238 -17.78 26.25 0.12
C LYS A 238 -16.87 27.43 0.44
N ARG A 239 -16.47 27.62 1.71
CA ARG A 239 -15.52 28.67 2.13
C ARG A 239 -14.11 28.36 1.61
N ARG A 240 -13.68 27.10 1.70
CA ARG A 240 -12.37 26.63 1.20
C ARG A 240 -12.22 26.73 -0.31
N SER A 241 -13.29 26.46 -1.08
CA SER A 241 -13.28 26.60 -2.54
C SER A 241 -13.27 28.07 -3.00
N ARG A 242 -14.00 28.96 -2.32
CA ARG A 242 -13.97 30.42 -2.58
C ARG A 242 -12.62 31.08 -2.32
N GLN A 243 -11.87 30.60 -1.32
CA GLN A 243 -10.55 31.13 -1.00
C GLN A 243 -9.46 30.66 -1.98
N LYS A 244 -9.72 29.57 -2.73
CA LYS A 244 -8.79 29.04 -3.75
C LYS A 244 -8.92 29.75 -5.10
N SER A 245 -10.07 30.38 -5.39
CA SER A 245 -10.30 31.14 -6.63
C SER A 245 -9.74 32.57 -6.62
N THR A 246 -9.40 33.13 -5.47
CA THR A 246 -8.89 34.52 -5.37
C THR A 246 -7.36 34.64 -5.45
N ASN A 247 -6.62 33.52 -5.45
CA ASN A 247 -5.14 33.51 -5.43
C ASN A 247 -4.48 33.11 -6.76
N THR A 248 -5.25 32.92 -7.83
CA THR A 248 -4.71 32.64 -9.18
C THR A 248 -5.10 33.75 -10.15
N GLY A 249 -4.40 34.88 -10.06
CA GLY A 249 -4.52 35.95 -11.04
C GLY A 249 -3.33 36.89 -10.96
N THR A 250 -2.30 36.65 -11.80
CA THR A 250 -1.57 37.67 -12.59
C THR A 250 -0.55 37.00 -13.53
N SER A 251 -0.85 37.10 -14.84
CA SER A 251 0.03 37.21 -16.03
C SER A 251 0.72 36.00 -16.72
N PRO A 252 0.95 36.08 -18.04
CA PRO A 252 0.67 34.98 -18.99
C PRO A 252 1.92 34.45 -19.73
N GLY A 253 1.82 33.21 -20.25
CA GLY A 253 2.77 32.64 -21.20
C GLY A 253 2.21 31.35 -21.82
N GLY A 254 1.99 31.36 -23.13
CA GLY A 254 1.30 30.29 -23.87
C GLY A 254 2.18 29.15 -24.35
N ALA A 255 1.49 28.17 -24.95
CA ALA A 255 1.97 27.03 -25.75
C ALA A 255 2.46 25.76 -25.00
N ASP A 256 1.54 24.94 -24.46
CA ASP A 256 1.81 23.48 -24.29
C ASP A 256 0.57 22.55 -24.20
N ASN A 257 -0.63 22.99 -24.60
CA ASN A 257 -1.87 22.25 -24.30
C ASN A 257 -2.08 20.95 -25.09
N ASN A 258 -1.36 20.70 -26.19
CA ASN A 258 -1.64 19.55 -27.06
C ASN A 258 -0.93 18.26 -26.61
N ASN A 259 0.26 18.38 -26.01
CA ASN A 259 1.02 17.23 -25.54
C ASN A 259 0.44 16.66 -24.24
N ASP A 260 -0.14 17.52 -23.42
CA ASP A 260 -0.75 17.18 -22.14
C ASP A 260 -2.10 16.45 -22.30
N ALA A 261 -2.85 16.77 -23.36
CA ALA A 261 -4.07 16.07 -23.72
C ALA A 261 -3.81 14.62 -24.17
N ARG A 262 -2.74 14.40 -24.95
CA ARG A 262 -2.33 13.05 -25.38
C ARG A 262 -1.83 12.21 -24.22
N LYS A 263 -1.05 12.80 -23.30
CA LYS A 263 -0.63 12.14 -22.05
C LYS A 263 -1.82 11.76 -21.17
N LYS A 264 -2.80 12.65 -20.99
CA LYS A 264 -4.02 12.36 -20.21
C LYS A 264 -4.89 11.28 -20.85
N ALA A 265 -5.01 11.27 -22.18
CA ALA A 265 -5.75 10.23 -22.89
C ALA A 265 -5.07 8.86 -22.79
N PHE A 266 -3.73 8.81 -22.87
CA PHE A 266 -2.95 7.59 -22.67
C PHE A 266 -3.04 7.07 -21.23
N ILE A 267 -2.96 7.95 -20.23
CA ILE A 267 -3.12 7.56 -18.82
C ILE A 267 -4.51 6.98 -18.57
N ARG A 268 -5.58 7.54 -19.17
CA ARG A 268 -6.93 6.97 -19.01
C ARG A 268 -7.11 5.59 -19.62
N THR A 269 -6.33 5.23 -20.64
CA THR A 269 -6.40 3.92 -21.28
C THR A 269 -5.65 2.83 -20.50
N LEU A 270 -4.82 3.20 -19.52
CA LEU A 270 -4.10 2.26 -18.65
C LEU A 270 -4.91 1.79 -17.43
N TYR A 271 -6.11 2.34 -17.20
CA TYR A 271 -6.94 2.07 -16.02
C TYR A 271 -8.35 1.56 -16.38
N ILE A 272 -8.52 1.02 -17.60
CA ILE A 272 -9.72 0.26 -18.02
C ILE A 272 -9.31 -1.20 -18.14
#